data_AF-A0A015T2J4-F1
#
_entry.id   AF-A0A015T2J4-F1
#
_cell.length_a   1.000
_cell.length_b   1.000
_cell.length_c   1.000
_cell.angle_alpha   90.00
_cell.angle_beta   90.00
_cell.angle_gamma   90.00
#
_symmetry.space_group_name_H-M   'P 1'
#
loop_
_entity.id
_entity.type
_entity.pdbx_description
1 polymer ?
#
loop_
_entity_poly.entity_id
_entity_poly.type
_entity_poly.pdbx_seq_one_letter_code
_entity_poly.pdbx_strand_id
1 'polypeptide(L)'
;MEESKELQKLYGFMQAFIYITVCIEILLFVHFPFSEQIMPLLSKMAKIPIYSNILYSKLFTFFIIMVTCIGTRSKKDLELDPTKQIIFPLIFGFIMFFGSICFLFFKEKGETSIEWYNIAYIILSIIGATLINSALDNISKRIKSNFMKDRFNIENESFEQSKDKVETEFSVNIPMKFFYNRKWHNGWLNICNCFRGTFVIGTPGSGKSFSVINSFIRQHSAKGFAEVVYDFKFPELAKIAYYNYQKNKQLGKIPSNFKFNVINFSDIEYSRRINPLKREYIEILADATETAEALYESLQKGDKGSGGNSDFFKTSAVNLLAASIYFWSRYENGKYSDLPHVLAFLNQEYDVLFKVLFSEPELKSLVSPFEAAYKSGAVDQLEGQMASLKVQLSRLATKESFWVFSGNDFNLKVSDKKDPSYLIIANNPKTQSMNSALNALIINRLTRLVNTKGNYPTSIIVDECPTLYFYQLATLLSTARSNKVSICLGLQELPQLEEQYGKATAKTITSIIGNTLSGQAKAPETLDWLQ
;
A
#
# COMPACT_ATOMS: atom_id res chain seq x y z
N MET A 1 3.72 8.93 -29.13
CA MET A 1 3.16 9.54 -30.35
C MET A 1 4.09 9.22 -31.50
N GLU A 2 3.68 8.33 -32.40
CA GLU A 2 4.31 8.16 -33.71
C GLU A 2 3.78 9.26 -34.64
N GLU A 3 4.66 9.94 -35.36
CA GLU A 3 4.28 11.04 -36.28
C GLU A 3 3.67 10.52 -37.59
N SER A 4 2.82 11.36 -38.20
CA SER A 4 2.33 11.20 -39.57
C SER A 4 3.50 11.00 -40.55
N LYS A 5 3.37 10.04 -41.48
CA LYS A 5 4.34 9.79 -42.57
C LYS A 5 4.68 11.06 -43.39
N GLU A 6 3.83 12.07 -43.36
CA GLU A 6 4.01 13.35 -44.06
C GLU A 6 5.15 14.19 -43.47
N LEU A 7 5.30 14.23 -42.14
CA LEU A 7 6.40 14.95 -41.47
C LEU A 7 7.76 14.33 -41.78
N GLN A 8 7.82 13.00 -41.87
CA GLN A 8 9.05 12.29 -42.24
C GLN A 8 9.46 12.58 -43.69
N LYS A 9 8.49 12.63 -44.61
CA LYS A 9 8.74 13.01 -46.01
C LYS A 9 9.20 14.47 -46.11
N LEU A 10 8.58 15.37 -45.36
CA LEU A 10 8.95 16.79 -45.33
C LEU A 10 10.38 16.99 -44.80
N TYR A 11 10.76 16.27 -43.74
CA TYR A 11 12.11 16.32 -43.20
C TYR A 11 13.16 15.82 -44.20
N GLY A 12 12.92 14.66 -44.83
CA GLY A 12 13.82 14.13 -45.87
C GLY A 12 13.94 15.06 -47.07
N PHE A 13 12.84 15.73 -47.45
CA PHE A 13 12.84 16.76 -48.48
C PHE A 13 13.70 17.98 -48.08
N MET A 14 13.57 18.49 -46.86
CA MET A 14 14.37 19.61 -46.37
C MET A 14 15.87 19.28 -46.29
N GLN A 15 16.23 18.05 -45.91
CA GLN A 15 17.62 17.58 -45.96
C GLN A 15 18.18 17.54 -47.39
N ALA A 16 17.41 17.02 -48.35
CA ALA A 16 17.79 17.04 -49.75
C ALA A 16 17.93 18.47 -50.29
N PHE A 17 17.05 19.38 -49.83
CA PHE A 17 17.07 20.78 -50.22
C PHE A 17 18.35 21.50 -49.80
N ILE A 18 18.94 21.19 -48.64
CA ILE A 18 20.26 21.72 -48.23
C ILE A 18 21.31 21.43 -49.31
N TYR A 19 21.44 20.17 -49.72
CA TYR A 19 22.43 19.77 -50.73
C TYR A 19 22.14 20.39 -52.10
N ILE A 20 20.87 20.55 -52.47
CA ILE A 20 20.48 21.25 -53.69
C ILE A 20 20.97 22.70 -53.66
N THR A 21 20.82 23.41 -52.55
CA THR A 21 21.30 24.81 -52.45
C THR A 21 22.82 24.91 -52.57
N VAL A 22 23.57 23.99 -51.95
CA VAL A 22 25.03 23.92 -52.08
C VAL A 22 25.45 23.60 -53.52
N CYS A 23 24.76 22.68 -54.19
CA CYS A 23 25.01 22.37 -55.60
C CYS A 23 24.74 23.57 -56.50
N ILE A 24 23.62 24.27 -56.31
CA ILE A 24 23.28 25.48 -57.09
C ILE A 24 24.33 26.56 -56.88
N GLU A 25 24.76 26.79 -55.64
CA GLU A 25 25.84 27.72 -55.31
C GLU A 25 27.13 27.35 -56.05
N ILE A 26 27.55 26.09 -56.02
CA ILE A 26 28.74 25.61 -56.73
C ILE A 26 28.61 25.88 -58.24
N LEU A 27 27.48 25.53 -58.85
CA LEU A 27 27.25 25.71 -60.29
C LEU A 27 27.26 27.18 -60.73
N LEU A 28 26.91 28.11 -59.84
CA LEU A 28 26.85 29.54 -60.14
C LEU A 28 28.18 30.27 -59.88
N PHE A 29 28.91 29.89 -58.83
CA PHE A 29 30.13 30.61 -58.42
C PHE A 29 31.43 29.94 -58.91
N VAL A 30 31.41 28.65 -59.26
CA VAL A 30 32.53 27.95 -59.91
C VAL A 30 32.33 27.96 -61.42
N HIS A 31 33.39 28.31 -62.17
CA HIS A 31 33.32 28.34 -63.63
C HIS A 31 33.46 26.92 -64.17
N PHE A 32 32.38 26.38 -64.72
CA PHE A 32 32.41 25.14 -65.47
C PHE A 32 32.16 25.43 -66.96
N PRO A 33 32.77 24.65 -67.87
CA PRO A 33 32.51 24.74 -69.31
C PRO A 33 31.16 24.09 -69.64
N PHE A 34 30.05 24.72 -69.23
CA PHE A 34 28.71 24.25 -69.56
C PHE A 34 28.38 24.49 -71.03
N SER A 35 27.57 23.62 -71.62
CA SER A 35 27.05 23.80 -72.98
C SER A 35 26.18 25.06 -73.10
N GLU A 36 26.10 25.64 -74.31
CA GLU A 36 25.30 26.85 -74.59
C GLU A 36 23.81 26.72 -74.22
N GLN A 37 23.31 25.50 -74.03
CA GLN A 37 21.93 25.22 -73.61
C GLN A 37 21.68 25.45 -72.11
N ILE A 38 22.70 25.32 -71.25
CA ILE A 38 22.58 25.40 -69.78
C ILE A 38 22.85 26.83 -69.27
N MET A 39 23.68 27.59 -69.99
CA MET A 39 24.06 28.97 -69.64
C MET A 39 22.87 29.94 -69.45
N PRO A 40 21.78 29.89 -70.26
CA PRO A 40 20.60 30.71 -70.06
C PRO A 40 19.82 30.40 -68.77
N LEU A 41 19.90 29.16 -68.27
CA LEU A 41 19.25 28.75 -67.03
C LEU A 41 20.02 29.28 -65.83
N LEU A 42 21.34 29.10 -65.81
CA LEU A 42 22.22 29.58 -64.73
C LEU A 42 22.21 31.11 -64.62
N SER A 43 22.21 31.82 -65.75
CA SER A 43 22.11 33.29 -65.76
C SER A 43 20.77 33.84 -65.25
N LYS A 44 19.67 33.09 -65.35
CA LYS A 44 18.39 33.43 -64.68
C LYS A 44 18.45 33.17 -63.18
N MET A 45 19.08 32.08 -62.75
CA MET A 45 19.23 31.75 -61.32
C MET A 45 20.15 32.73 -60.60
N ALA A 46 21.22 33.20 -61.25
CA ALA A 46 22.12 34.24 -60.71
C ALA A 46 21.42 35.59 -60.44
N LYS A 47 20.27 35.87 -61.08
CA LYS A 47 19.48 37.09 -60.84
C LYS A 47 18.63 37.03 -59.57
N ILE A 48 18.50 35.87 -58.94
CA ILE A 48 17.81 35.73 -57.66
C ILE A 48 18.65 36.41 -56.58
N PRO A 49 18.08 37.27 -55.71
CA PRO A 49 18.83 38.03 -54.72
C PRO A 49 19.74 37.18 -53.81
N ILE A 50 19.32 35.95 -53.51
CA ILE A 50 20.07 34.98 -52.69
C ILE A 50 21.42 34.63 -53.34
N TYR A 51 21.45 34.48 -54.66
CA TYR A 51 22.66 34.10 -55.42
C TYR A 51 23.40 35.30 -56.01
N SER A 52 22.98 36.53 -55.67
CA SER A 52 23.66 37.76 -56.12
C SER A 52 25.04 37.94 -55.47
N ASN A 53 25.24 37.35 -54.29
CA ASN A 53 26.50 37.39 -53.54
C ASN A 53 26.73 36.01 -52.92
N ILE A 54 27.98 35.53 -52.97
CA ILE A 54 28.38 34.26 -52.37
C ILE A 54 28.04 34.19 -50.87
N LEU A 55 28.19 35.30 -50.14
CA LEU A 55 27.86 35.36 -48.73
C LEU A 55 26.36 35.17 -48.48
N TYR A 56 25.50 35.75 -49.34
CA TYR A 56 24.05 35.58 -49.22
C TYR A 56 23.62 34.14 -49.53
N SER A 57 24.28 33.49 -50.49
CA SER A 57 24.07 32.08 -50.78
C SER A 57 24.45 31.19 -49.58
N LYS A 58 25.63 31.41 -48.99
CA LYS A 58 26.08 30.68 -47.79
C LYS A 58 25.17 30.90 -46.59
N LEU A 59 24.75 32.14 -46.33
CA LEU A 59 23.81 32.46 -45.26
C LEU A 59 22.44 31.82 -45.48
N PHE A 60 21.97 31.76 -46.72
CA PHE A 60 20.71 31.09 -47.07
C PHE A 60 20.79 29.59 -46.82
N THR A 61 21.84 28.91 -47.29
CA THR A 61 22.06 27.49 -46.99
C THR A 61 22.16 27.24 -45.49
N PHE A 62 22.88 28.10 -44.74
CA PHE A 62 22.94 27.99 -43.28
C PHE A 62 21.56 28.16 -42.62
N PHE A 63 20.74 29.10 -43.11
CA PHE A 63 19.36 29.27 -42.65
C PHE A 63 18.51 28.01 -42.88
N ILE A 64 18.60 27.39 -44.06
CA ILE A 64 17.91 26.13 -44.35
C ILE A 64 18.38 25.01 -43.41
N ILE A 65 19.69 24.93 -43.12
CA ILE A 65 20.21 23.97 -42.13
C ILE A 65 19.56 24.21 -40.75
N MET A 66 19.48 25.46 -40.28
CA MET A 66 18.83 25.77 -39.00
C MET A 66 17.34 25.38 -38.97
N VAL A 67 16.59 25.71 -40.02
CA VAL A 67 15.15 25.35 -40.13
C VAL A 67 14.99 23.82 -40.14
N THR A 68 15.84 23.11 -40.86
CA THR A 68 15.81 21.64 -40.95
C THR A 68 16.07 21.00 -39.58
N CYS A 69 16.98 21.57 -38.79
CA CYS A 69 17.31 21.08 -37.45
C CYS A 69 16.18 21.29 -36.44
N ILE A 70 15.30 22.29 -36.61
CA ILE A 70 14.11 22.41 -35.74
C ILE A 70 13.19 21.19 -35.89
N GLY A 71 13.16 20.58 -37.08
CA GLY A 71 12.38 19.39 -37.41
C GLY A 71 12.94 18.06 -36.91
N THR A 72 14.15 18.01 -36.33
CA THR A 72 14.78 16.73 -36.00
C THR A 72 14.16 16.02 -34.80
N ARG A 73 14.11 14.69 -34.89
CA ARG A 73 13.53 13.80 -33.89
C ARG A 73 14.50 13.54 -32.75
N SER A 74 14.02 13.70 -31.52
CA SER A 74 14.66 13.12 -30.33
C SER A 74 14.65 11.59 -30.42
N LYS A 75 15.80 10.96 -30.62
CA LYS A 75 15.99 9.54 -30.30
C LYS A 75 16.25 9.43 -28.79
N LYS A 76 15.46 8.59 -28.10
CA LYS A 76 15.71 8.24 -26.69
C LYS A 76 17.08 7.56 -26.59
N ASP A 77 17.87 8.01 -25.63
CA ASP A 77 19.19 7.50 -25.26
C ASP A 77 20.24 7.45 -26.38
N LEU A 78 20.92 8.58 -26.54
CA LEU A 78 22.25 8.60 -27.11
C LEU A 78 23.19 9.14 -26.03
N GLU A 79 24.19 8.34 -25.65
CA GLU A 79 25.42 8.81 -25.00
C GLU A 79 26.18 9.73 -25.97
N LEU A 80 25.63 10.91 -26.24
CA LEU A 80 26.25 11.91 -27.10
C LEU A 80 27.36 12.60 -26.30
N ASP A 81 28.62 12.40 -26.68
CA ASP A 81 29.73 13.21 -26.18
C ASP A 81 29.62 14.62 -26.78
N PRO A 82 29.32 15.66 -25.96
CA PRO A 82 29.08 17.01 -26.46
C PRO A 82 30.29 17.61 -27.18
N THR A 83 31.50 17.21 -26.80
CA THR A 83 32.73 17.76 -27.37
C THR A 83 32.96 17.25 -28.79
N LYS A 84 32.88 15.93 -28.97
CA LYS A 84 33.15 15.26 -30.26
C LYS A 84 32.04 15.40 -31.28
N GLN A 85 30.78 15.47 -30.84
CA GLN A 85 29.63 15.37 -31.74
C GLN A 85 28.89 16.70 -31.95
N ILE A 86 29.22 17.74 -31.18
CA ILE A 86 28.63 19.07 -31.32
C ILE A 86 29.73 20.12 -31.49
N ILE A 87 30.64 20.28 -30.53
CA ILE A 87 31.59 21.41 -30.52
C ILE A 87 32.59 21.33 -31.68
N PHE A 88 33.32 20.22 -31.84
CA PHE A 88 34.30 20.10 -32.92
C PHE A 88 33.66 20.17 -34.33
N PRO A 89 32.59 19.41 -34.64
CA PRO A 89 31.97 19.48 -35.96
C PRO A 89 31.38 20.86 -36.26
N LEU A 90 30.86 21.59 -35.27
CA LEU A 90 30.33 22.93 -35.47
C LEU A 90 31.46 23.92 -35.79
N ILE A 91 32.53 23.94 -34.99
CA ILE A 91 33.65 24.88 -35.19
C ILE A 91 34.36 24.60 -36.53
N PHE A 92 34.79 23.35 -36.75
CA PHE A 92 35.45 22.98 -38.00
C PHE A 92 34.51 23.12 -39.20
N GLY A 93 33.23 22.77 -39.05
CA GLY A 93 32.21 22.95 -40.08
C GLY A 93 32.06 24.42 -40.49
N PHE A 94 31.98 25.34 -39.53
CA PHE A 94 31.91 26.79 -39.79
C PHE A 94 33.16 27.31 -40.51
N ILE A 95 34.35 26.92 -40.02
CA ILE A 95 35.63 27.32 -40.62
C ILE A 95 35.71 26.81 -42.07
N MET A 96 35.36 25.55 -42.33
CA MET A 96 35.39 24.98 -43.68
C MET A 96 34.32 25.60 -44.59
N PHE A 97 33.10 25.82 -44.08
CA PHE A 97 31.97 26.28 -44.87
C PHE A 97 32.06 27.75 -45.29
N PHE A 98 32.43 28.65 -44.37
CA PHE A 98 32.62 30.08 -44.69
C PHE A 98 34.04 30.38 -45.16
N GLY A 99 35.04 29.67 -44.64
CA GLY A 99 36.43 29.80 -45.09
C GLY A 99 36.65 29.30 -46.52
N SER A 100 35.76 28.44 -47.06
CA SER A 100 35.85 28.06 -48.48
C SER A 100 35.77 29.26 -49.41
N ILE A 101 35.07 30.34 -49.04
CA ILE A 101 34.96 31.58 -49.85
C ILE A 101 36.35 32.14 -50.18
N CYS A 102 37.34 32.00 -49.30
CA CYS A 102 38.71 32.47 -49.53
C CYS A 102 39.34 31.88 -50.80
N PHE A 103 39.01 30.63 -51.15
CA PHE A 103 39.53 29.97 -52.35
C PHE A 103 38.96 30.52 -53.65
N LEU A 104 37.81 31.21 -53.60
CA LEU A 104 37.25 31.90 -54.76
C LEU A 104 37.95 33.24 -55.06
N PHE A 105 38.69 33.81 -54.11
CA PHE A 105 39.46 35.04 -54.31
C PHE A 105 40.82 34.81 -54.98
N PHE A 106 41.31 33.57 -55.06
CA PHE A 106 42.53 33.20 -55.79
C PHE A 106 42.34 33.12 -57.31
N LYS A 107 41.19 33.57 -57.81
CA LYS A 107 40.82 33.54 -59.23
C LYS A 107 41.81 34.37 -60.06
N GLU A 108 42.66 33.70 -60.85
CA GLU A 108 43.40 34.36 -61.92
C GLU A 108 42.48 34.62 -63.13
N LYS A 109 42.64 35.78 -63.76
CA LYS A 109 41.84 36.17 -64.92
C LYS A 109 42.32 35.40 -66.15
N GLY A 110 41.61 34.34 -66.54
CA GLY A 110 41.61 33.93 -67.96
C GLY A 110 41.59 32.46 -68.32
N GLU A 111 41.42 31.50 -67.41
CA GLU A 111 41.42 30.08 -67.80
C GLU A 111 40.07 29.36 -67.59
N THR A 112 39.73 28.52 -68.56
CA THR A 112 38.47 27.76 -68.69
C THR A 112 38.54 26.36 -68.07
N SER A 113 39.54 26.08 -67.24
CA SER A 113 39.76 24.76 -66.63
C SER A 113 39.45 24.76 -65.12
N ILE A 114 39.05 23.59 -64.59
CA ILE A 114 38.76 23.43 -63.16
C ILE A 114 40.09 23.35 -62.40
N GLU A 115 40.51 24.46 -61.83
CA GLU A 115 41.73 24.53 -61.02
C GLU A 115 41.57 23.97 -59.60
N TRP A 116 42.70 23.70 -58.94
CA TRP A 116 42.75 23.09 -57.60
C TRP A 116 42.00 23.89 -56.53
N TYR A 117 41.96 25.23 -56.63
CA TYR A 117 41.23 26.08 -55.69
C TYR A 117 39.70 25.94 -55.83
N ASN A 118 39.19 25.67 -57.05
CA ASN A 118 37.77 25.38 -57.27
C ASN A 118 37.38 24.03 -56.65
N ILE A 119 38.26 23.03 -56.78
CA ILE A 119 38.09 21.71 -56.15
C ILE A 119 38.11 21.84 -54.62
N ALA A 120 39.05 22.62 -54.08
CA ALA A 120 39.12 22.90 -52.64
C ALA A 120 37.85 23.60 -52.13
N TYR A 121 37.34 24.60 -52.86
CA TYR A 121 36.09 25.28 -52.54
C TYR A 121 34.90 24.31 -52.45
N ILE A 122 34.75 23.42 -53.44
CA ILE A 122 33.65 22.44 -53.51
C ILE A 122 33.70 21.48 -52.33
N ILE A 123 34.87 20.88 -52.09
CA ILE A 123 35.06 19.88 -51.03
C ILE A 123 34.79 20.52 -49.66
N LEU A 124 35.39 21.68 -49.39
CA LEU A 124 35.22 22.37 -48.10
C LEU A 124 33.78 22.85 -47.89
N SER A 125 33.07 23.24 -48.95
CA SER A 125 31.67 23.67 -48.86
C SER A 125 30.73 22.51 -48.53
N ILE A 126 30.93 21.34 -49.14
CA ILE A 126 30.11 20.15 -48.88
C ILE A 126 30.43 19.57 -47.49
N ILE A 127 31.71 19.39 -47.16
CA ILE A 127 32.14 18.88 -45.84
C ILE A 127 31.71 19.86 -44.74
N GLY A 128 31.89 21.17 -44.94
CA GLY A 128 31.45 22.18 -43.98
C GLY A 128 29.94 22.15 -43.73
N ALA A 129 29.12 22.10 -44.79
CA ALA A 129 27.67 22.03 -44.67
C ALA A 129 27.18 20.75 -43.94
N THR A 130 27.78 19.59 -44.26
CA THR A 130 27.44 18.32 -43.60
C THR A 130 27.79 18.31 -42.12
N LEU A 131 28.96 18.84 -41.74
CA LEU A 131 29.38 18.93 -40.34
C LEU A 131 28.48 19.88 -39.53
N ILE A 132 28.14 21.04 -40.08
CA ILE A 132 27.22 21.99 -39.45
C ILE A 132 25.83 21.36 -39.26
N ASN A 133 25.29 20.71 -40.30
CA ASN A 133 23.99 20.04 -40.24
C ASN A 133 23.98 18.91 -39.19
N SER A 134 25.03 18.11 -39.11
CA SER A 134 25.16 17.05 -38.10
C SER A 134 25.24 17.61 -36.68
N ALA A 135 26.01 18.69 -36.47
CA ALA A 135 26.15 19.32 -35.16
C ALA A 135 24.84 19.95 -34.66
N LEU A 136 24.14 20.70 -35.53
CA LEU A 136 22.87 21.35 -35.20
C LEU A 136 21.74 20.34 -34.99
N ASP A 137 21.72 19.23 -35.74
CA ASP A 137 20.80 18.11 -35.50
C ASP A 137 21.01 17.52 -34.10
N ASN A 138 22.26 17.28 -33.69
CA ASN A 138 22.59 16.79 -32.35
C ASN A 138 22.22 17.77 -31.22
N ILE A 139 22.35 19.09 -31.46
CA ILE A 139 21.87 20.13 -30.53
C ILE A 139 20.35 20.03 -30.35
N SER A 140 19.60 19.96 -31.46
CA SER A 140 18.13 19.87 -31.44
C SER A 140 17.63 18.63 -30.69
N LYS A 141 18.28 17.47 -30.91
CA LYS A 141 18.00 16.22 -30.16
C LYS A 141 18.14 16.39 -28.65
N ARG A 142 19.20 17.07 -28.19
CA ARG A 142 19.50 17.28 -26.76
C ARG A 142 18.54 18.25 -26.07
N ILE A 143 18.13 19.31 -26.77
CA ILE A 143 17.16 20.28 -26.23
C ILE A 143 15.80 19.60 -26.04
N LYS A 144 15.34 18.85 -27.05
CA LYS A 144 14.06 18.13 -26.99
C LYS A 144 14.04 16.99 -25.96
N SER A 145 15.16 16.31 -25.72
CA SER A 145 15.23 15.24 -24.69
C SER A 145 15.21 15.79 -23.26
N ASN A 146 15.82 16.95 -22.99
CA ASN A 146 15.81 17.56 -21.66
C ASN A 146 14.43 18.11 -21.26
N PHE A 147 13.62 18.58 -22.21
CA PHE A 147 12.27 19.09 -21.96
C PHE A 147 11.23 18.00 -21.67
N MET A 148 11.50 16.77 -22.12
CA MET A 148 10.65 15.59 -21.94
C MET A 148 11.23 14.62 -20.88
N LYS A 149 11.93 15.15 -19.87
CA LYS A 149 12.37 14.31 -18.75
C LYS A 149 11.15 13.76 -18.02
N ASP A 150 11.10 12.44 -17.99
CA ASP A 150 10.07 11.62 -17.39
C ASP A 150 9.59 12.20 -16.04
N ARG A 151 8.29 12.48 -15.93
CA ARG A 151 7.68 12.92 -14.66
C ARG A 151 7.77 11.82 -13.60
N PHE A 152 7.89 10.57 -14.02
CA PHE A 152 8.01 9.38 -13.17
C PHE A 152 9.46 8.90 -13.10
N ASN A 153 10.39 9.82 -12.82
CA ASN A 153 11.77 9.44 -12.49
C ASN A 153 11.97 9.49 -10.97
N ILE A 154 12.87 8.66 -10.47
CA ILE A 154 13.16 8.53 -9.03
C ILE A 154 13.48 9.90 -8.42
N GLU A 155 14.15 10.79 -9.15
CA GLU A 155 14.50 12.13 -8.67
C GLU A 155 13.27 13.03 -8.47
N ASN A 156 12.31 13.00 -9.39
CA ASN A 156 11.08 13.80 -9.38
C ASN A 156 10.03 13.25 -8.40
N GLU A 157 10.04 11.94 -8.12
CA GLU A 157 9.17 11.30 -7.12
C GLU A 157 9.76 11.34 -5.70
N SER A 158 11.01 11.79 -5.56
CA SER A 158 11.72 11.85 -4.29
C SER A 158 11.57 13.19 -3.60
N PHE A 159 11.36 13.18 -2.29
CA PHE A 159 11.31 14.36 -1.44
C PHE A 159 12.08 14.15 -0.13
N GLU A 160 12.43 15.25 0.55
CA GLU A 160 13.14 15.17 1.82
C GLU A 160 12.26 14.48 2.87
N GLN A 161 12.85 13.50 3.57
CA GLN A 161 12.21 12.80 4.68
C GLN A 161 12.90 13.14 6.01
N SER A 162 12.24 12.79 7.11
CA SER A 162 12.80 12.98 8.46
C SER A 162 14.11 12.21 8.63
N LYS A 163 15.18 12.93 8.98
CA LYS A 163 16.52 12.38 9.26
C LYS A 163 16.72 12.05 10.74
N ASP A 164 15.94 12.68 11.62
CA ASP A 164 16.09 12.57 13.07
C ASP A 164 15.14 11.54 13.66
N LYS A 165 15.64 10.79 14.64
CA LYS A 165 14.81 9.87 15.42
C LYS A 165 14.06 10.66 16.50
N VAL A 166 12.73 10.70 16.41
CA VAL A 166 11.88 11.38 17.40
C VAL A 166 11.35 10.35 18.40
N GLU A 167 12.12 10.10 19.46
CA GLU A 167 11.77 9.11 20.48
C GLU A 167 10.91 9.73 21.59
N THR A 168 9.70 9.21 21.72
CA THR A 168 8.71 9.52 22.78
C THR A 168 8.34 8.27 23.57
N GLU A 169 7.66 8.44 24.71
CA GLU A 169 7.16 7.34 25.58
C GLU A 169 6.32 6.30 24.83
N PHE A 170 5.67 6.69 23.72
CA PHE A 170 4.73 5.83 22.98
C PHE A 170 5.03 5.65 21.49
N SER A 171 6.09 6.29 20.99
CA SER A 171 6.41 6.24 19.56
C SER A 171 6.91 4.87 19.09
N VAL A 172 6.85 4.63 17.79
CA VAL A 172 7.61 3.56 17.12
C VAL A 172 8.47 4.21 16.04
N ASN A 173 9.78 4.02 16.11
CA ASN A 173 10.74 4.62 15.19
C ASN A 173 11.38 3.53 14.32
N ILE A 174 11.20 3.60 13.01
CA ILE A 174 11.69 2.59 12.05
C ILE A 174 12.81 3.22 11.22
N PRO A 175 14.02 2.63 11.18
CA PRO A 175 15.10 3.15 10.34
C PRO A 175 14.73 2.96 8.86
N MET A 176 14.98 3.99 8.04
CA MET A 176 14.70 3.95 6.61
C MET A 176 15.83 4.57 5.79
N LYS A 177 15.83 4.29 4.50
CA LYS A 177 16.62 5.02 3.50
C LYS A 177 15.69 5.70 2.54
N PHE A 178 16.00 6.94 2.18
CA PHE A 178 15.27 7.68 1.18
C PHE A 178 16.23 8.32 0.19
N PHE A 179 15.79 8.42 -1.06
CA PHE A 179 16.53 9.11 -2.10
C PHE A 179 16.09 10.58 -2.12
N TYR A 180 17.03 11.51 -2.17
CA TYR A 180 16.75 12.94 -2.29
C TYR A 180 18.00 13.68 -2.78
N ASN A 181 17.85 14.67 -3.66
CA ASN A 181 18.95 15.41 -4.28
C ASN A 181 20.04 14.48 -4.87
N ARG A 182 19.61 13.47 -5.63
CA ARG A 182 20.46 12.46 -6.30
C ARG A 182 21.33 11.61 -5.38
N LYS A 183 21.03 11.56 -4.09
CA LYS A 183 21.79 10.78 -3.10
C LYS A 183 20.85 9.98 -2.21
N TRP A 184 21.35 8.86 -1.72
CA TRP A 184 20.71 8.09 -0.66
C TRP A 184 21.05 8.70 0.70
N HIS A 185 20.02 8.91 1.51
CA HIS A 185 20.14 9.40 2.88
C HIS A 185 19.58 8.36 3.83
N ASN A 186 20.18 8.29 5.02
CA ASN A 186 19.58 7.55 6.13
C ASN A 186 18.57 8.48 6.83
N GLY A 187 17.46 7.91 7.28
CA GLY A 187 16.45 8.63 8.03
C GLY A 187 15.62 7.72 8.92
N TRP A 188 14.55 8.29 9.48
CA TRP A 188 13.69 7.61 10.42
C TRP A 188 12.22 7.86 10.09
N LEU A 189 11.46 6.79 9.99
CA LEU A 189 10.00 6.85 9.99
C LEU A 189 9.54 6.87 11.45
N ASN A 190 9.04 8.01 11.90
CA ASN A 190 8.64 8.24 13.29
C ASN A 190 7.11 8.18 13.42
N ILE A 191 6.58 7.07 13.95
CA ILE A 191 5.16 6.96 14.32
C ILE A 191 5.03 7.50 15.74
N CYS A 192 4.82 8.81 15.88
CA CYS A 192 4.83 9.47 17.19
C CYS A 192 3.59 9.17 18.05
N ASN A 193 2.46 8.85 17.42
CA ASN A 193 1.19 8.60 18.10
C ASN A 193 0.52 7.33 17.59
N CYS A 194 0.94 6.19 18.15
CA CYS A 194 0.41 4.87 17.84
C CYS A 194 -1.04 4.64 18.29
N PHE A 195 -1.58 5.50 19.17
CA PHE A 195 -2.94 5.41 19.69
C PHE A 195 -4.02 5.87 18.69
N ARG A 196 -3.65 6.44 17.54
CA ARG A 196 -4.61 6.74 16.45
C ARG A 196 -4.90 5.52 15.57
N GLY A 197 -4.42 4.35 15.98
CA GLY A 197 -4.41 3.16 15.14
C GLY A 197 -3.36 3.25 14.03
N THR A 198 -2.85 2.09 13.64
CA THR A 198 -1.86 1.95 12.57
C THR A 198 -2.29 0.84 11.62
N PHE A 199 -2.47 1.18 10.35
CA PHE A 199 -2.62 0.22 9.27
C PHE A 199 -1.27 -0.08 8.63
N VAL A 200 -1.01 -1.36 8.43
CA VAL A 200 0.15 -1.86 7.69
C VAL A 200 -0.39 -2.67 6.51
N ILE A 201 -0.44 -2.05 5.34
CA ILE A 201 -1.01 -2.62 4.11
C ILE A 201 0.11 -3.24 3.28
N GLY A 202 -0.17 -4.36 2.63
CA GLY A 202 0.71 -4.91 1.60
C GLY A 202 0.55 -6.40 1.37
N THR A 203 0.76 -6.86 0.15
CA THR A 203 0.62 -8.27 -0.23
C THR A 203 1.61 -9.18 0.50
N PRO A 204 1.39 -10.51 0.56
CA PRO A 204 2.39 -11.45 1.08
C PRO A 204 3.78 -11.22 0.47
N GLY A 205 4.83 -11.29 1.30
CA GLY A 205 6.21 -11.04 0.87
C GLY A 205 6.63 -9.56 0.84
N SER A 206 5.72 -8.60 1.06
CA SER A 206 6.04 -7.16 1.08
C SER A 206 6.82 -6.67 2.31
N GLY A 207 7.12 -7.56 3.27
CA GLY A 207 7.90 -7.23 4.45
C GLY A 207 7.13 -6.56 5.61
N LYS A 208 5.79 -6.53 5.58
CA LYS A 208 4.93 -5.94 6.65
C LYS A 208 5.39 -6.32 8.05
N SER A 209 5.50 -7.63 8.29
CA SER A 209 5.78 -8.19 9.62
C SER A 209 7.18 -7.82 10.10
N PHE A 210 8.19 -8.00 9.22
CA PHE A 210 9.58 -7.69 9.53
C PHE A 210 9.82 -6.20 9.78
N SER A 211 9.28 -5.34 8.93
CA SER A 211 9.57 -3.90 8.95
C SER A 211 8.80 -3.17 10.05
N VAL A 212 7.49 -3.44 10.18
CA VAL A 212 6.59 -2.66 11.03
C VAL A 212 6.13 -3.43 12.26
N ILE A 213 5.50 -4.61 12.10
CA ILE A 213 4.90 -5.37 13.21
C ILE A 213 5.96 -5.72 14.27
N ASN A 214 7.11 -6.24 13.84
CA ASN A 214 8.23 -6.55 14.74
C ASN A 214 8.75 -5.31 15.46
N SER A 215 8.74 -4.15 14.81
CA SER A 215 9.15 -2.88 15.41
C SER A 215 8.20 -2.45 16.52
N PHE A 216 6.88 -2.63 16.33
CA PHE A 216 5.87 -2.42 17.37
C PHE A 216 6.12 -3.31 18.58
N ILE A 217 6.24 -4.63 18.39
CA ILE A 217 6.51 -5.60 19.48
C ILE A 217 7.79 -5.22 20.24
N ARG A 218 8.89 -4.95 19.52
CA ARG A 218 10.18 -4.66 20.18
C ARG A 218 10.15 -3.36 20.98
N GLN A 219 9.57 -2.30 20.40
CA GLN A 219 9.64 -0.96 20.98
C GLN A 219 8.59 -0.75 22.08
N HIS A 220 7.35 -1.22 21.89
CA HIS A 220 6.34 -1.14 22.94
C HIS A 220 6.71 -2.00 24.15
N SER A 221 7.24 -3.21 23.93
CA SER A 221 7.78 -4.04 25.00
C SER A 221 8.88 -3.31 25.79
N ALA A 222 9.82 -2.67 25.09
CA ALA A 222 10.89 -1.90 25.72
C ALA A 222 10.40 -0.63 26.44
N LYS A 223 9.19 -0.16 26.14
CA LYS A 223 8.53 1.01 26.74
C LYS A 223 7.53 0.62 27.83
N GLY A 224 7.50 -0.65 28.23
CA GLY A 224 6.70 -1.11 29.38
C GLY A 224 5.23 -1.38 29.07
N PHE A 225 4.86 -1.54 27.79
CA PHE A 225 3.48 -1.84 27.41
C PHE A 225 3.10 -3.28 27.81
N ALA A 226 1.82 -3.46 28.13
CA ALA A 226 1.17 -4.77 28.02
C ALA A 226 0.93 -5.06 26.54
N GLU A 227 1.17 -6.29 26.09
CA GLU A 227 1.07 -6.65 24.67
C GLU A 227 0.03 -7.73 24.43
N VAL A 228 -0.76 -7.55 23.37
CA VAL A 228 -1.65 -8.57 22.82
C VAL A 228 -1.22 -8.79 21.39
N VAL A 229 -0.62 -9.95 21.12
CA VAL A 229 -0.06 -10.28 19.82
C VAL A 229 -0.85 -11.42 19.23
N TYR A 230 -1.55 -11.16 18.13
CA TYR A 230 -2.17 -12.20 17.33
C TYR A 230 -1.15 -12.73 16.31
N ASP A 231 -0.73 -13.98 16.53
CA ASP A 231 0.27 -14.67 15.73
C ASP A 231 -0.42 -15.66 14.78
N PHE A 232 -0.69 -15.20 13.55
CA PHE A 232 -1.38 -16.00 12.55
C PHE A 232 -0.56 -17.23 12.10
N LYS A 233 0.77 -17.14 12.17
CA LYS A 233 1.72 -18.19 11.81
C LYS A 233 2.54 -18.58 13.03
N PHE A 234 1.85 -18.95 14.11
CA PHE A 234 2.50 -19.30 15.36
C PHE A 234 3.59 -20.38 15.13
N PRO A 235 4.80 -20.25 15.73
CA PRO A 235 5.22 -19.25 16.73
C PRO A 235 6.13 -18.13 16.19
N GLU A 236 5.85 -17.52 15.03
CA GLU A 236 6.71 -16.48 14.45
C GLU A 236 6.79 -15.21 15.34
N LEU A 237 5.66 -14.56 15.59
CA LEU A 237 5.62 -13.34 16.42
C LEU A 237 5.75 -13.66 17.90
N ALA A 238 5.25 -14.81 18.33
CA ALA A 238 5.33 -15.28 19.71
C ALA A 238 6.79 -15.36 20.20
N LYS A 239 7.71 -15.87 19.36
CA LYS A 239 9.14 -15.92 19.68
C LYS A 239 9.74 -14.54 19.90
N ILE A 240 9.36 -13.56 19.07
CA ILE A 240 9.84 -12.18 19.18
C ILE A 240 9.30 -11.53 20.45
N ALA A 241 8.01 -11.68 20.72
CA ALA A 241 7.39 -11.17 21.94
C ALA A 241 8.01 -11.80 23.19
N TYR A 242 8.22 -13.12 23.20
CA TYR A 242 8.84 -13.84 24.33
C TYR A 242 10.28 -13.40 24.58
N TYR A 243 11.08 -13.24 23.52
CA TYR A 243 12.44 -12.74 23.63
C TYR A 243 12.47 -11.32 24.25
N ASN A 244 11.63 -10.41 23.77
CA ASN A 244 11.61 -9.04 24.29
C ASN A 244 11.04 -8.99 25.72
N TYR A 245 10.04 -9.81 26.05
CA TYR A 245 9.56 -10.00 27.42
C TYR A 245 10.71 -10.41 28.36
N GLN A 246 11.45 -11.47 28.03
CA GLN A 246 12.56 -11.95 28.87
C GLN A 246 13.65 -10.88 29.01
N LYS A 247 14.07 -10.29 27.89
CA LYS A 247 15.08 -9.23 27.86
C LYS A 247 14.68 -8.03 28.71
N ASN A 248 13.46 -7.52 28.52
CA ASN A 248 13.01 -6.31 29.21
C ASN A 248 12.71 -6.57 30.69
N LYS A 249 12.34 -7.80 31.06
CA LYS A 249 12.24 -8.23 32.46
C LYS A 249 13.61 -8.24 33.14
N GLN A 250 14.64 -8.78 32.48
CA GLN A 250 16.02 -8.76 32.97
C GLN A 250 16.57 -7.33 33.11
N LEU A 251 16.22 -6.45 32.17
CA LEU A 251 16.63 -5.03 32.19
C LEU A 251 15.80 -4.15 33.14
N GLY A 252 14.79 -4.71 33.83
CA GLY A 252 13.90 -3.94 34.72
C GLY A 252 13.01 -2.92 34.01
N LYS A 253 12.83 -3.04 32.69
CA LYS A 253 11.97 -2.14 31.88
C LYS A 253 10.49 -2.48 31.99
N ILE A 254 10.18 -3.74 32.27
CA ILE A 254 8.86 -4.18 32.68
C ILE A 254 8.92 -4.67 34.13
N PRO A 255 7.87 -4.43 34.94
CA PRO A 255 7.74 -4.97 36.28
C PRO A 255 7.94 -6.49 36.37
N SER A 256 8.49 -6.97 37.48
CA SER A 256 8.78 -8.39 37.70
C SER A 256 7.52 -9.28 37.73
N ASN A 257 6.36 -8.70 38.07
CA ASN A 257 5.06 -9.38 38.07
C ASN A 257 4.42 -9.49 36.68
N PHE A 258 5.02 -8.94 35.61
CA PHE A 258 4.54 -9.21 34.25
C PHE A 258 4.58 -10.71 33.96
N LYS A 259 3.47 -11.22 33.43
CA LYS A 259 3.32 -12.61 32.97
C LYS A 259 3.39 -12.71 31.44
N PHE A 260 3.69 -13.91 30.94
CA PHE A 260 3.65 -14.22 29.53
C PHE A 260 2.69 -15.39 29.32
N ASN A 261 1.58 -15.14 28.62
CA ASN A 261 0.49 -16.08 28.42
C ASN A 261 0.31 -16.35 26.93
N VAL A 262 -0.10 -17.57 26.61
CA VAL A 262 -0.40 -18.00 25.24
C VAL A 262 -1.74 -18.70 25.27
N ILE A 263 -2.61 -18.40 24.31
CA ILE A 263 -3.81 -19.18 24.00
C ILE A 263 -3.58 -19.82 22.64
N ASN A 264 -3.68 -21.14 22.57
CA ASN A 264 -3.52 -21.92 21.35
C ASN A 264 -4.56 -23.05 21.33
N PHE A 265 -5.40 -23.07 20.29
CA PHE A 265 -6.40 -24.13 20.08
C PHE A 265 -5.88 -25.28 19.21
N SER A 266 -4.76 -25.10 18.52
CA SER A 266 -4.13 -26.11 17.67
C SER A 266 -3.14 -26.97 18.47
N ASP A 267 -2.30 -26.33 19.30
CA ASP A 267 -1.32 -27.00 20.15
C ASP A 267 -1.62 -26.69 21.63
N ILE A 268 -2.50 -27.50 22.24
CA ILE A 268 -3.00 -27.29 23.60
C ILE A 268 -1.89 -27.24 24.65
N GLU A 269 -0.77 -27.96 24.46
CA GLU A 269 0.37 -27.98 25.38
C GLU A 269 1.01 -26.60 25.61
N TYR A 270 0.92 -25.70 24.63
CA TYR A 270 1.41 -24.33 24.75
C TYR A 270 0.36 -23.37 25.30
N SER A 271 -0.88 -23.83 25.50
CA SER A 271 -2.02 -23.00 25.81
C SER A 271 -2.27 -22.87 27.32
N ARG A 272 -2.81 -21.73 27.72
CA ARG A 272 -3.41 -21.49 29.04
C ARG A 272 -4.92 -21.49 28.92
N ARG A 273 -5.60 -21.77 30.04
CA ARG A 273 -7.06 -21.70 30.10
C ARG A 273 -7.53 -20.30 30.47
N ILE A 274 -8.63 -19.87 29.87
CA ILE A 274 -9.21 -18.54 30.05
C ILE A 274 -10.72 -18.59 29.91
N ASN A 275 -11.44 -17.74 30.65
CA ASN A 275 -12.88 -17.62 30.50
C ASN A 275 -13.28 -16.17 30.19
N PRO A 276 -13.64 -15.85 28.94
CA PRO A 276 -14.16 -14.54 28.55
C PRO A 276 -15.59 -14.26 29.02
N LEU A 277 -16.30 -15.28 29.55
CA LEU A 277 -17.68 -15.23 29.99
C LEU A 277 -17.83 -15.19 31.50
N LYS A 278 -16.76 -14.97 32.27
CA LYS A 278 -16.87 -14.85 33.73
C LYS A 278 -17.95 -13.83 34.13
N ARG A 279 -18.62 -14.09 35.26
CA ARG A 279 -19.58 -13.16 35.85
C ARG A 279 -19.06 -11.73 36.00
N GLU A 280 -17.79 -11.57 36.42
CA GLU A 280 -17.15 -10.25 36.58
C GLU A 280 -17.03 -9.44 35.27
N TYR A 281 -17.21 -10.10 34.12
CA TYR A 281 -17.23 -9.47 32.80
C TYR A 281 -18.65 -9.28 32.24
N ILE A 282 -19.66 -9.91 32.84
CA ILE A 282 -21.07 -9.85 32.44
C ILE A 282 -21.85 -9.19 33.58
N GLU A 283 -21.74 -7.86 33.65
CA GLU A 283 -22.32 -7.08 34.74
C GLU A 283 -23.81 -6.82 34.52
N ILE A 284 -24.24 -6.66 33.27
CA ILE A 284 -25.63 -6.41 32.90
C ILE A 284 -26.04 -7.23 31.67
N LEU A 285 -27.36 -7.34 31.43
CA LEU A 285 -27.88 -8.09 30.29
C LEU A 285 -27.31 -7.60 28.94
N ALA A 286 -27.08 -6.29 28.81
CA ALA A 286 -26.46 -5.70 27.62
C ALA A 286 -25.06 -6.27 27.33
N ASP A 287 -24.28 -6.66 28.35
CA ASP A 287 -22.97 -7.28 28.15
C ASP A 287 -23.08 -8.67 27.55
N ALA A 288 -24.09 -9.43 27.98
CA ALA A 288 -24.40 -10.74 27.43
C ALA A 288 -24.89 -10.62 25.98
N THR A 289 -25.77 -9.65 25.70
CA THR A 289 -26.24 -9.36 24.34
C THR A 289 -25.11 -8.99 23.40
N GLU A 290 -24.24 -8.05 23.79
CA GLU A 290 -23.11 -7.64 22.97
C GLU A 290 -22.13 -8.81 22.72
N THR A 291 -21.88 -9.65 23.74
CA THR A 291 -21.03 -10.83 23.60
C THR A 291 -21.64 -11.85 22.64
N ALA A 292 -22.95 -12.07 22.74
CA ALA A 292 -23.68 -12.96 21.85
C ALA A 292 -23.67 -12.46 20.41
N GLU A 293 -23.90 -11.17 20.18
CA GLU A 293 -23.80 -10.55 18.87
C GLU A 293 -22.40 -10.70 18.28
N ALA A 294 -21.37 -10.37 19.06
CA ALA A 294 -19.98 -10.45 18.63
C ALA A 294 -19.58 -11.88 18.26
N LEU A 295 -19.99 -12.88 19.05
CA LEU A 295 -19.74 -14.28 18.77
C LEU A 295 -20.51 -14.75 17.53
N TYR A 296 -21.80 -14.42 17.42
CA TYR A 296 -22.64 -14.78 16.28
C TYR A 296 -22.13 -14.18 14.97
N GLU A 297 -21.78 -12.89 14.95
CA GLU A 297 -21.22 -12.23 13.77
C GLU A 297 -19.88 -12.82 13.35
N SER A 298 -19.04 -13.22 14.32
CA SER A 298 -17.76 -13.87 14.02
C SER A 298 -17.91 -15.23 13.32
N LEU A 299 -19.07 -15.89 13.49
CA LEU A 299 -19.41 -17.17 12.86
C LEU A 299 -19.97 -17.00 11.43
N GLN A 300 -20.50 -15.82 11.10
CA GLN A 300 -21.20 -15.51 9.85
C GLN A 300 -20.29 -14.98 8.73
N LYS A 301 -18.97 -15.25 8.76
CA LYS A 301 -17.97 -14.64 7.87
C LYS A 301 -18.40 -14.62 6.40
N GLY A 302 -18.58 -13.42 5.86
CA GLY A 302 -18.85 -13.16 4.43
C GLY A 302 -20.29 -13.34 3.97
N ASP A 303 -21.15 -14.00 4.76
CA ASP A 303 -22.53 -14.29 4.37
C ASP A 303 -23.50 -13.28 5.00
N LYS A 304 -23.32 -11.99 4.67
CA LYS A 304 -24.33 -10.97 4.94
C LYS A 304 -25.45 -11.13 3.90
N GLY A 305 -26.20 -12.21 4.02
CA GLY A 305 -27.39 -12.45 3.21
C GLY A 305 -28.33 -11.26 3.33
N SER A 306 -28.38 -10.43 2.30
CA SER A 306 -29.20 -9.23 2.24
C SER A 306 -30.66 -9.62 1.96
N GLY A 307 -31.45 -9.80 3.01
CA GLY A 307 -32.90 -10.03 2.93
C GLY A 307 -33.56 -10.08 4.32
N GLY A 308 -34.77 -9.54 4.47
CA GLY A 308 -35.41 -9.35 5.79
C GLY A 308 -35.63 -10.62 6.65
N ASN A 309 -35.60 -11.82 6.06
CA ASN A 309 -35.64 -13.07 6.83
C ASN A 309 -34.32 -13.38 7.57
N SER A 310 -33.16 -12.97 7.04
CA SER A 310 -31.86 -13.24 7.69
C SER A 310 -31.69 -12.44 8.98
N ASP A 311 -32.20 -11.21 9.02
CA ASP A 311 -32.17 -10.34 10.20
C ASP A 311 -33.03 -10.87 11.36
N PHE A 312 -34.19 -11.48 11.04
CA PHE A 312 -35.03 -12.12 12.05
C PHE A 312 -34.34 -13.33 12.68
N PHE A 313 -33.77 -14.22 11.87
CA PHE A 313 -33.02 -15.39 12.37
C PHE A 313 -31.79 -14.99 13.17
N LYS A 314 -31.07 -13.94 12.74
CA LYS A 314 -29.95 -13.35 13.50
C LYS A 314 -30.42 -12.89 14.88
N THR A 315 -31.51 -12.11 14.93
CA THR A 315 -32.03 -11.55 16.19
C THR A 315 -32.44 -12.65 17.17
N SER A 316 -33.17 -13.67 16.70
CA SER A 316 -33.52 -14.82 17.54
C SER A 316 -32.28 -15.56 18.06
N ALA A 317 -31.31 -15.83 17.20
CA ALA A 317 -30.09 -16.53 17.57
C ALA A 317 -29.27 -15.78 18.63
N VAL A 318 -29.11 -14.46 18.45
CA VAL A 318 -28.45 -13.57 19.41
C VAL A 318 -29.21 -13.54 20.74
N ASN A 319 -30.53 -13.38 20.73
CA ASN A 319 -31.33 -13.32 21.95
C ASN A 319 -31.22 -14.59 22.78
N LEU A 320 -31.26 -15.76 22.13
CA LEU A 320 -31.14 -17.05 22.81
C LEU A 320 -29.73 -17.25 23.40
N LEU A 321 -28.69 -16.92 22.64
CA LEU A 321 -27.31 -17.01 23.11
C LEU A 321 -27.06 -16.02 24.26
N ALA A 322 -27.55 -14.78 24.15
CA ALA A 322 -27.47 -13.76 25.20
C ALA A 322 -28.18 -14.20 26.48
N ALA A 323 -29.39 -14.74 26.34
CA ALA A 323 -30.16 -15.28 27.47
C ALA A 323 -29.41 -16.42 28.17
N SER A 324 -28.78 -17.30 27.39
CA SER A 324 -27.97 -18.41 27.93
C SER A 324 -26.73 -17.92 28.65
N ILE A 325 -25.96 -17.00 28.05
CA ILE A 325 -24.78 -16.39 28.68
C ILE A 325 -25.17 -15.68 29.98
N TYR A 326 -26.23 -14.87 29.94
CA TYR A 326 -26.68 -14.12 31.10
C TYR A 326 -27.15 -15.04 32.24
N PHE A 327 -27.97 -16.05 31.94
CA PHE A 327 -28.42 -17.03 32.92
C PHE A 327 -27.22 -17.66 33.64
N TRP A 328 -26.24 -18.19 32.91
CA TRP A 328 -25.08 -18.84 33.51
C TRP A 328 -24.17 -17.88 34.28
N SER A 329 -24.14 -16.60 33.91
CA SER A 329 -23.44 -15.56 34.68
C SER A 329 -24.08 -15.26 36.04
N ARG A 330 -25.38 -15.56 36.17
CA ARG A 330 -26.18 -15.32 37.37
C ARG A 330 -26.31 -16.55 38.26
N TYR A 331 -26.57 -17.69 37.66
CA TYR A 331 -26.81 -18.95 38.34
C TYR A 331 -25.61 -19.37 39.20
N GLU A 332 -25.89 -19.74 40.46
CA GLU A 332 -24.88 -20.07 41.47
C GLU A 332 -23.70 -19.06 41.51
N ASN A 333 -24.00 -17.76 41.41
CA ASN A 333 -23.00 -16.69 41.38
C ASN A 333 -21.95 -16.84 40.25
N GLY A 334 -22.36 -17.39 39.11
CA GLY A 334 -21.50 -17.51 37.93
C GLY A 334 -20.57 -18.72 37.92
N LYS A 335 -20.81 -19.72 38.79
CA LYS A 335 -19.99 -20.94 38.89
C LYS A 335 -19.84 -21.69 37.56
N TYR A 336 -20.88 -21.65 36.72
CA TYR A 336 -20.91 -22.31 35.41
C TYR A 336 -20.89 -21.30 34.24
N SER A 337 -20.45 -20.07 34.50
CA SER A 337 -20.42 -18.99 33.53
C SER A 337 -19.23 -19.11 32.59
N ASP A 338 -19.23 -20.13 31.73
CA ASP A 338 -18.17 -20.38 30.75
C ASP A 338 -18.74 -20.87 29.41
N LEU A 339 -17.91 -20.84 28.37
CA LEU A 339 -18.33 -21.24 27.02
C LEU A 339 -18.75 -22.73 26.96
N PRO A 340 -18.04 -23.69 27.58
CA PRO A 340 -18.44 -25.10 27.60
C PRO A 340 -19.86 -25.33 28.13
N HIS A 341 -20.22 -24.73 29.27
CA HIS A 341 -21.56 -24.87 29.85
C HIS A 341 -22.61 -24.19 28.97
N VAL A 342 -22.33 -23.00 28.42
CA VAL A 342 -23.24 -22.33 27.48
C VAL A 342 -23.50 -23.20 26.24
N LEU A 343 -22.46 -23.79 25.65
CA LEU A 343 -22.58 -24.65 24.47
C LEU A 343 -23.29 -25.97 24.79
N ALA A 344 -23.01 -26.58 25.94
CA ALA A 344 -23.69 -27.79 26.38
C ALA A 344 -25.18 -27.55 26.67
N PHE A 345 -25.50 -26.39 27.26
CA PHE A 345 -26.86 -25.97 27.55
C PHE A 345 -27.67 -25.72 26.29
N LEU A 346 -27.11 -25.02 25.30
CA LEU A 346 -27.78 -24.74 24.02
C LEU A 346 -28.06 -26.00 23.19
N ASN A 347 -27.38 -27.11 23.49
CA ASN A 347 -27.62 -28.42 22.89
C ASN A 347 -28.64 -29.29 23.66
N GLN A 348 -29.18 -28.82 24.77
CA GLN A 348 -30.24 -29.55 25.49
C GLN A 348 -31.58 -29.53 24.72
N GLU A 349 -32.48 -30.39 25.18
CA GLU A 349 -33.88 -30.41 24.74
C GLU A 349 -34.57 -29.07 25.01
N TYR A 350 -35.47 -28.66 24.10
CA TYR A 350 -36.14 -27.36 24.18
C TYR A 350 -36.95 -27.18 25.46
N ASP A 351 -37.57 -28.25 25.97
CA ASP A 351 -38.30 -28.20 27.25
C ASP A 351 -37.38 -27.84 28.41
N VAL A 352 -36.19 -28.43 28.48
CA VAL A 352 -35.19 -28.12 29.51
C VAL A 352 -34.69 -26.69 29.35
N LEU A 353 -34.27 -26.34 28.14
CA LEU A 353 -33.71 -25.03 27.83
C LEU A 353 -34.68 -23.90 28.16
N PHE A 354 -35.93 -23.98 27.71
CA PHE A 354 -36.92 -22.94 27.95
C PHE A 354 -37.44 -22.90 29.39
N LYS A 355 -37.63 -24.05 30.06
CA LYS A 355 -37.97 -24.05 31.50
C LYS A 355 -36.92 -23.31 32.32
N VAL A 356 -35.64 -23.52 32.01
CA VAL A 356 -34.54 -22.82 32.67
C VAL A 356 -34.56 -21.33 32.35
N LEU A 357 -34.62 -20.94 31.07
CA LEU A 357 -34.59 -19.53 30.68
C LEU A 357 -35.82 -18.74 31.17
N PHE A 358 -37.02 -19.35 31.19
CA PHE A 358 -38.24 -18.70 31.70
C PHE A 358 -38.26 -18.56 33.22
N SER A 359 -37.39 -19.27 33.94
CA SER A 359 -37.27 -19.13 35.40
C SER A 359 -36.63 -17.82 35.83
N GLU A 360 -35.92 -17.12 34.92
CA GLU A 360 -35.24 -15.87 35.18
C GLU A 360 -36.05 -14.67 34.67
N PRO A 361 -36.65 -13.84 35.56
CA PRO A 361 -37.51 -12.73 35.16
C PRO A 361 -36.82 -11.69 34.27
N GLU A 362 -35.51 -11.46 34.43
CA GLU A 362 -34.77 -10.50 33.63
C GLU A 362 -34.65 -10.90 32.15
N LEU A 363 -34.83 -12.19 31.83
CA LEU A 363 -34.73 -12.70 30.45
C LEU A 363 -36.02 -12.58 29.66
N LYS A 364 -37.15 -12.23 30.31
CA LYS A 364 -38.49 -12.27 29.71
C LYS A 364 -38.58 -11.53 28.37
N SER A 365 -37.93 -10.38 28.23
CA SER A 365 -37.95 -9.59 26.99
C SER A 365 -37.20 -10.26 25.84
N LEU A 366 -36.13 -11.01 26.12
CA LEU A 366 -35.36 -11.72 25.09
C LEU A 366 -36.04 -13.02 24.67
N VAL A 367 -36.69 -13.69 25.63
CA VAL A 367 -37.23 -15.04 25.43
C VAL A 367 -38.72 -15.08 25.09
N SER A 368 -39.44 -13.96 25.17
CA SER A 368 -40.90 -13.92 24.90
C SER A 368 -41.32 -14.45 23.52
N PRO A 369 -40.58 -14.22 22.40
CA PRO A 369 -40.97 -14.81 21.12
C PRO A 369 -40.89 -16.34 21.13
N PHE A 370 -39.90 -16.89 21.85
CA PHE A 370 -39.75 -18.33 22.03
C PHE A 370 -40.80 -18.90 22.97
N GLU A 371 -41.14 -18.17 24.04
CA GLU A 371 -42.20 -18.56 24.98
C GLU A 371 -43.56 -18.68 24.29
N ALA A 372 -43.89 -17.73 23.41
CA ALA A 372 -45.12 -17.77 22.63
C ALA A 372 -45.18 -19.00 21.71
N ALA A 373 -44.10 -19.27 20.97
CA ALA A 373 -44.03 -20.41 20.06
C ALA A 373 -43.99 -21.76 20.81
N TYR A 374 -43.35 -21.80 21.98
CA TYR A 374 -43.31 -22.99 22.84
C TYR A 374 -44.68 -23.33 23.40
N LYS A 375 -45.40 -22.32 23.92
CA LYS A 375 -46.75 -22.49 24.48
C LYS A 375 -47.81 -22.82 23.44
N SER A 376 -47.65 -22.35 22.20
CA SER A 376 -48.56 -22.67 21.10
C SER A 376 -48.31 -24.03 20.47
N GLY A 377 -47.25 -24.74 20.86
CA GLY A 377 -46.85 -26.00 20.25
C GLY A 377 -46.29 -25.84 18.82
N ALA A 378 -45.84 -24.64 18.45
CA ALA A 378 -45.29 -24.33 17.12
C ALA A 378 -43.82 -24.79 17.00
N VAL A 379 -43.61 -26.11 17.07
CA VAL A 379 -42.27 -26.73 17.08
C VAL A 379 -41.47 -26.40 15.82
N ASP A 380 -42.09 -26.45 14.64
CA ASP A 380 -41.43 -26.17 13.35
C ASP A 380 -40.87 -24.74 13.29
N GLN A 381 -41.57 -23.76 13.88
CA GLN A 381 -41.13 -22.36 13.93
C GLN A 381 -39.95 -22.17 14.88
N LEU A 382 -39.96 -22.84 16.04
CA LEU A 382 -38.84 -22.85 16.98
C LEU A 382 -37.61 -23.52 16.37
N GLU A 383 -37.81 -24.66 15.71
CA GLU A 383 -36.73 -25.39 15.07
C GLU A 383 -36.07 -24.58 13.95
N GLY A 384 -36.87 -23.90 13.11
CA GLY A 384 -36.36 -22.98 12.09
C GLY A 384 -35.50 -21.85 12.67
N GLN A 385 -35.87 -21.30 13.84
CA GLN A 385 -35.10 -20.24 14.49
C GLN A 385 -33.82 -20.75 15.16
N MET A 386 -33.83 -21.96 15.71
CA MET A 386 -32.73 -22.49 16.53
C MET A 386 -31.73 -23.32 15.73
N ALA A 387 -32.13 -23.94 14.62
CA ALA A 387 -31.29 -24.84 13.83
C ALA A 387 -30.00 -24.17 13.34
N SER A 388 -30.10 -22.95 12.81
CA SER A 388 -28.94 -22.19 12.32
C SER A 388 -27.91 -21.95 13.43
N LEU A 389 -28.37 -21.54 14.62
CA LEU A 389 -27.49 -21.32 15.77
C LEU A 389 -26.84 -22.62 16.24
N LYS A 390 -27.61 -23.71 16.40
CA LYS A 390 -27.06 -25.02 16.82
C LYS A 390 -25.99 -25.53 15.85
N VAL A 391 -26.22 -25.41 14.54
CA VAL A 391 -25.25 -25.82 13.52
C VAL A 391 -23.97 -24.99 13.61
N GLN A 392 -24.06 -23.69 13.80
CA GLN A 392 -22.88 -22.82 13.90
C GLN A 392 -22.12 -23.01 15.21
N LEU A 393 -22.83 -23.12 16.33
CA LEU A 393 -22.22 -23.31 17.65
C LEU A 393 -21.65 -24.71 17.86
N SER A 394 -22.21 -25.75 17.22
CA SER A 394 -21.65 -27.11 17.32
C SER A 394 -20.22 -27.18 16.79
N ARG A 395 -19.85 -26.32 15.83
CA ARG A 395 -18.47 -26.19 15.33
C ARG A 395 -17.49 -25.66 16.37
N LEU A 396 -17.99 -24.99 17.41
CA LEU A 396 -17.19 -24.46 18.52
C LEU A 396 -17.01 -25.48 19.64
N ALA A 397 -17.80 -26.56 19.67
CA ALA A 397 -17.79 -27.54 20.74
C ALA A 397 -16.77 -28.65 20.51
N THR A 398 -15.49 -28.32 20.66
CA THR A 398 -14.37 -29.26 20.53
C THR A 398 -13.73 -29.57 21.88
N LYS A 399 -12.94 -30.65 21.97
CA LYS A 399 -12.21 -30.99 23.21
C LYS A 399 -11.23 -29.88 23.59
N GLU A 400 -10.59 -29.30 22.58
CA GLU A 400 -9.58 -28.24 22.68
C GLU A 400 -10.18 -26.95 23.21
N SER A 401 -11.26 -26.48 22.58
CA SER A 401 -11.99 -25.30 23.02
C SER A 401 -12.58 -25.49 24.41
N PHE A 402 -13.13 -26.67 24.71
CA PHE A 402 -13.70 -26.96 26.02
C PHE A 402 -12.63 -26.87 27.11
N TRP A 403 -11.46 -27.45 26.87
CA TRP A 403 -10.36 -27.35 27.82
C TRP A 403 -9.88 -25.91 28.00
N VAL A 404 -9.61 -25.18 26.90
CA VAL A 404 -9.14 -23.78 26.96
C VAL A 404 -10.14 -22.88 27.69
N PHE A 405 -11.44 -23.04 27.45
CA PHE A 405 -12.46 -22.19 28.05
C PHE A 405 -12.97 -22.62 29.44
N SER A 406 -12.50 -23.76 29.95
CA SER A 406 -12.92 -24.32 31.25
C SER A 406 -12.21 -23.71 32.48
N GLY A 407 -11.24 -22.82 32.28
CA GLY A 407 -10.34 -22.37 33.34
C GLY A 407 -10.05 -20.89 33.31
N ASN A 408 -9.26 -20.44 34.30
CA ASN A 408 -9.00 -19.03 34.58
C ASN A 408 -7.55 -18.83 35.02
N ASP A 409 -6.61 -19.34 34.22
CA ASP A 409 -5.21 -19.42 34.61
C ASP A 409 -4.53 -18.04 34.67
N PHE A 410 -5.11 -17.01 34.05
CA PHE A 410 -4.62 -15.64 34.09
C PHE A 410 -5.74 -14.59 33.96
N ASN A 411 -5.42 -13.33 34.27
CA ASN A 411 -6.33 -12.20 34.10
C ASN A 411 -6.41 -11.76 32.63
N LEU A 412 -7.63 -11.76 32.06
CA LEU A 412 -7.85 -11.34 30.67
C LEU A 412 -7.62 -9.85 30.47
N LYS A 413 -7.74 -9.04 31.54
CA LYS A 413 -7.33 -7.64 31.54
C LYS A 413 -5.81 -7.55 31.62
N VAL A 414 -5.15 -7.81 30.49
CA VAL A 414 -3.67 -7.89 30.38
C VAL A 414 -2.94 -6.62 30.84
N SER A 415 -3.65 -5.49 30.93
CA SER A 415 -3.10 -4.19 31.30
C SER A 415 -3.39 -3.78 32.75
N ASP A 416 -3.92 -4.70 33.56
CA ASP A 416 -4.11 -4.50 34.99
C ASP A 416 -2.77 -4.22 35.67
N LYS A 417 -2.73 -3.23 36.57
CA LYS A 417 -1.49 -2.87 37.28
C LYS A 417 -1.02 -3.94 38.27
N LYS A 418 -1.93 -4.73 38.81
CA LYS A 418 -1.63 -5.80 39.78
C LYS A 418 -1.15 -7.06 39.09
N ASP A 419 -1.73 -7.38 37.93
CA ASP A 419 -1.42 -8.59 37.16
C ASP A 419 -1.25 -8.32 35.66
N PRO A 420 -0.27 -7.50 35.26
CA PRO A 420 -0.04 -7.17 33.86
C PRO A 420 0.55 -8.37 33.10
N SER A 421 0.28 -8.47 31.81
CA SER A 421 0.79 -9.59 31.02
C SER A 421 0.94 -9.29 29.53
N TYR A 422 1.69 -10.17 28.89
CA TYR A 422 1.73 -10.32 27.45
C TYR A 422 0.80 -11.49 27.13
N LEU A 423 -0.07 -11.31 26.14
CA LEU A 423 -0.95 -12.35 25.66
C LEU A 423 -0.68 -12.61 24.19
N ILE A 424 -0.27 -13.83 23.89
CA ILE A 424 -0.19 -14.32 22.51
C ILE A 424 -1.49 -15.07 22.21
N ILE A 425 -2.19 -14.62 21.17
CA ILE A 425 -3.30 -15.37 20.59
C ILE A 425 -2.73 -16.10 19.37
N ALA A 426 -2.43 -17.39 19.55
CA ALA A 426 -1.86 -18.22 18.53
C ALA A 426 -2.93 -18.71 17.56
N ASN A 427 -2.60 -18.73 16.28
CA ASN A 427 -3.42 -19.39 15.28
C ASN A 427 -2.55 -20.24 14.34
N ASN A 428 -3.22 -21.15 13.64
CA ASN A 428 -2.64 -21.98 12.62
C ASN A 428 -3.48 -21.82 11.34
N PRO A 429 -2.86 -21.50 10.18
CA PRO A 429 -3.60 -21.35 8.93
C PRO A 429 -4.45 -22.57 8.57
N LYS A 430 -4.06 -23.78 9.00
CA LYS A 430 -4.78 -25.03 8.74
C LYS A 430 -6.10 -25.16 9.51
N THR A 431 -6.23 -24.53 10.68
CA THR A 431 -7.41 -24.63 11.57
C THR A 431 -8.10 -23.28 11.77
N GLN A 432 -7.79 -22.31 10.92
CA GLN A 432 -8.20 -20.91 11.08
C GLN A 432 -9.73 -20.73 11.12
N SER A 433 -10.47 -21.45 10.29
CA SER A 433 -11.93 -21.28 10.16
C SER A 433 -12.64 -21.50 11.50
N MET A 434 -12.32 -22.60 12.20
CA MET A 434 -12.88 -22.92 13.52
C MET A 434 -12.35 -22.00 14.63
N ASN A 435 -11.03 -21.76 14.64
CA ASN A 435 -10.39 -20.97 15.71
C ASN A 435 -10.77 -19.49 15.67
N SER A 436 -11.19 -18.97 14.52
CA SER A 436 -11.40 -17.53 14.37
C SER A 436 -12.53 -16.96 15.23
N ALA A 437 -13.62 -17.71 15.43
CA ALA A 437 -14.72 -17.30 16.31
C ALA A 437 -14.34 -17.40 17.80
N LEU A 438 -13.58 -18.42 18.19
CA LEU A 438 -13.07 -18.58 19.55
C LEU A 438 -12.08 -17.46 19.91
N ASN A 439 -11.17 -17.14 18.99
CA ASN A 439 -10.25 -16.00 19.12
C ASN A 439 -11.01 -14.67 19.13
N ALA A 440 -12.08 -14.53 18.34
CA ALA A 440 -12.95 -13.36 18.36
C ALA A 440 -13.60 -13.16 19.75
N LEU A 441 -14.09 -14.22 20.39
CA LEU A 441 -14.64 -14.14 21.75
C LEU A 441 -13.61 -13.58 22.75
N ILE A 442 -12.38 -14.08 22.69
CA ILE A 442 -11.28 -13.63 23.56
C ILE A 442 -10.95 -12.16 23.28
N ILE A 443 -10.72 -11.79 22.02
CA ILE A 443 -10.28 -10.44 21.69
C ILE A 443 -11.36 -9.40 21.96
N ASN A 444 -12.64 -9.71 21.68
CA ASN A 444 -13.75 -8.80 21.92
C ASN A 444 -13.96 -8.54 23.41
N ARG A 445 -13.79 -9.56 24.26
CA ARG A 445 -13.81 -9.35 25.70
C ARG A 445 -12.59 -8.56 26.18
N LEU A 446 -11.40 -8.91 25.68
CA LEU A 446 -10.16 -8.23 26.05
C LEU A 446 -10.21 -6.73 25.72
N THR A 447 -10.66 -6.37 24.52
CA THR A 447 -10.70 -4.98 24.05
C THR A 447 -11.55 -4.10 24.96
N ARG A 448 -12.69 -4.62 25.44
CA ARG A 448 -13.52 -3.94 26.45
C ARG A 448 -12.78 -3.73 27.77
N LEU A 449 -12.08 -4.75 28.27
CA LEU A 449 -11.35 -4.69 29.54
C LEU A 449 -10.17 -3.71 29.51
N VAL A 450 -9.41 -3.67 28.41
CA VAL A 450 -8.26 -2.76 28.26
C VAL A 450 -8.68 -1.33 27.94
N ASN A 451 -9.88 -1.14 27.35
CA ASN A 451 -10.48 0.17 27.08
C ASN A 451 -11.11 0.80 28.33
N THR A 452 -10.36 0.78 29.44
CA THR A 452 -10.73 1.39 30.73
C THR A 452 -9.59 2.27 31.25
N LYS A 453 -9.89 3.19 32.17
CA LYS A 453 -8.89 4.11 32.73
C LYS A 453 -7.96 3.43 33.73
N GLY A 454 -6.75 3.99 33.87
CA GLY A 454 -5.80 3.61 34.93
C GLY A 454 -4.96 2.37 34.64
N ASN A 455 -5.03 1.82 33.43
CA ASN A 455 -4.28 0.66 32.98
C ASN A 455 -2.84 1.00 32.57
N TYR A 456 -1.99 -0.03 32.42
CA TYR A 456 -0.77 0.09 31.62
C TYR A 456 -1.11 0.40 30.16
N PRO A 457 -0.26 1.16 29.43
CA PRO A 457 -0.38 1.27 27.98
C PRO A 457 -0.43 -0.12 27.36
N THR A 458 -1.36 -0.33 26.43
CA THR A 458 -1.61 -1.64 25.82
C THR A 458 -1.34 -1.57 24.33
N SER A 459 -0.64 -2.55 23.77
CA SER A 459 -0.43 -2.67 22.33
C SER A 459 -1.13 -3.92 21.81
N ILE A 460 -2.20 -3.72 21.03
CA ILE A 460 -2.88 -4.79 20.29
C ILE A 460 -2.26 -4.83 18.89
N ILE A 461 -1.62 -5.95 18.57
CA ILE A 461 -0.81 -6.15 17.36
C ILE A 461 -1.35 -7.36 16.63
N VAL A 462 -1.79 -7.16 15.39
CA VAL A 462 -2.44 -8.19 14.57
C VAL A 462 -1.75 -8.23 13.22
N ASP A 463 -1.07 -9.33 12.88
CA ASP A 463 -0.34 -9.44 11.61
C ASP A 463 -1.28 -9.56 10.39
N GLU A 464 -2.41 -10.24 10.58
CA GLU A 464 -3.38 -10.52 9.51
C GLU A 464 -4.81 -10.33 10.02
N CYS A 465 -5.26 -9.07 10.02
CA CYS A 465 -6.55 -8.64 10.55
C CYS A 465 -7.76 -9.38 9.96
N PRO A 466 -7.86 -9.68 8.64
CA PRO A 466 -9.02 -10.37 8.05
C PRO A 466 -9.29 -11.75 8.66
N THR A 467 -8.30 -12.35 9.31
CA THR A 467 -8.42 -13.68 9.90
C THR A 467 -9.05 -13.66 11.30
N LEU A 468 -9.08 -12.50 11.97
CA LEU A 468 -9.61 -12.26 13.31
C LEU A 468 -10.72 -11.20 13.29
N TYR A 469 -11.91 -11.52 13.78
CA TYR A 469 -13.02 -10.56 13.80
C TYR A 469 -12.98 -9.68 15.05
N PHE A 470 -12.95 -8.36 14.86
CA PHE A 470 -13.07 -7.36 15.92
C PHE A 470 -14.47 -6.76 15.89
N TYR A 471 -15.27 -7.09 16.89
CA TYR A 471 -16.58 -6.49 17.03
C TYR A 471 -16.45 -4.99 17.28
N GLN A 472 -17.19 -4.18 16.51
CA GLN A 472 -17.16 -2.72 16.55
C GLN A 472 -15.75 -2.09 16.45
N LEU A 473 -14.91 -2.59 15.53
CA LEU A 473 -13.54 -2.09 15.35
C LEU A 473 -13.42 -0.56 15.19
N ALA A 474 -14.36 0.09 14.49
CA ALA A 474 -14.39 1.55 14.34
C ALA A 474 -14.54 2.29 15.69
N THR A 475 -15.44 1.79 16.55
CA THR A 475 -15.65 2.32 17.91
C THR A 475 -14.41 2.14 18.76
N LEU A 476 -13.77 0.97 18.66
CA LEU A 476 -12.53 0.68 19.38
C LEU A 476 -11.41 1.65 18.96
N LEU A 477 -11.17 1.83 17.66
CA LEU A 477 -10.17 2.77 17.14
C LEU A 477 -10.42 4.21 17.60
N SER A 478 -11.68 4.61 17.73
CA SER A 478 -12.07 5.97 18.14
C SER A 478 -11.93 6.21 19.65
N THR A 479 -12.31 5.24 20.47
CA THR A 479 -12.43 5.43 21.93
C THR A 479 -11.16 5.04 22.70
N ALA A 480 -10.42 4.05 22.21
CA ALA A 480 -9.32 3.43 22.95
C ALA A 480 -8.07 4.31 23.07
N ARG A 481 -7.99 5.38 22.27
CA ARG A 481 -6.93 6.40 22.36
C ARG A 481 -6.85 7.03 23.75
N SER A 482 -7.99 7.36 24.35
CA SER A 482 -8.06 8.00 25.67
C SER A 482 -7.55 7.08 26.79
N ASN A 483 -7.61 5.77 26.56
CA ASN A 483 -7.19 4.72 27.48
C ASN A 483 -5.79 4.15 27.15
N LYS A 484 -5.00 4.84 26.31
CA LYS A 484 -3.63 4.44 25.92
C LYS A 484 -3.55 3.03 25.32
N VAL A 485 -4.52 2.68 24.47
CA VAL A 485 -4.49 1.43 23.70
C VAL A 485 -4.02 1.73 22.28
N SER A 486 -2.85 1.22 21.93
CA SER A 486 -2.30 1.24 20.57
C SER A 486 -2.85 0.04 19.80
N ILE A 487 -3.27 0.25 18.56
CA ILE A 487 -3.80 -0.81 17.70
C ILE A 487 -3.01 -0.80 16.39
N CYS A 488 -2.32 -1.90 16.08
CA CYS A 488 -1.55 -2.07 14.85
C CYS A 488 -2.10 -3.26 14.08
N LEU A 489 -2.71 -3.00 12.92
CA LEU A 489 -3.41 -3.98 12.09
C LEU A 489 -2.68 -4.16 10.76
N GLY A 490 -2.19 -5.36 10.52
CA GLY A 490 -1.73 -5.81 9.22
C GLY A 490 -2.89 -6.24 8.34
N LEU A 491 -2.88 -5.75 7.11
CA LEU A 491 -3.87 -6.01 6.07
C LEU A 491 -3.12 -6.31 4.77
N GLN A 492 -3.66 -7.18 3.91
CA GLN A 492 -3.06 -7.34 2.59
C GLN A 492 -3.52 -6.23 1.65
N GLU A 493 -4.83 -6.03 1.56
CA GLU A 493 -5.50 -5.03 0.73
C GLU A 493 -6.82 -4.63 1.40
N LEU A 494 -7.35 -3.44 1.07
CA LEU A 494 -8.62 -2.96 1.63
C LEU A 494 -9.86 -3.79 1.26
N PRO A 495 -9.99 -4.42 0.08
CA PRO A 495 -11.15 -5.25 -0.24
C PRO A 495 -11.40 -6.40 0.75
N GLN A 496 -10.34 -6.95 1.38
CA GLN A 496 -10.50 -7.97 2.43
C GLN A 496 -11.18 -7.41 3.69
N LEU A 497 -10.93 -6.13 4.00
CA LEU A 497 -11.63 -5.43 5.08
C LEU A 497 -13.10 -5.21 4.71
N GLU A 498 -13.40 -4.88 3.45
CA GLU A 498 -14.77 -4.74 2.96
C GLU A 498 -15.53 -6.07 2.98
N GLU A 499 -14.88 -7.18 2.62
CA GLU A 499 -15.47 -8.51 2.69
C GLU A 499 -15.82 -8.89 4.14
N GLN A 500 -14.93 -8.58 5.08
CA GLN A 500 -15.13 -8.92 6.49
C GLN A 500 -16.20 -8.04 7.18
N TYR A 501 -16.17 -6.73 6.95
CA TYR A 501 -17.01 -5.78 7.69
C TYR A 501 -18.17 -5.20 6.88
N GLY A 502 -18.19 -5.37 5.56
CA GLY A 502 -19.06 -4.67 4.62
C GLY A 502 -18.52 -3.27 4.27
N LYS A 503 -18.85 -2.80 3.06
CA LYS A 503 -18.34 -1.54 2.48
C LYS A 503 -18.51 -0.32 3.38
N ALA A 504 -19.70 -0.13 3.98
CA ALA A 504 -19.99 1.03 4.83
C ALA A 504 -19.09 1.07 6.07
N THR A 505 -19.00 -0.06 6.79
CA THR A 505 -18.18 -0.17 8.00
C THR A 505 -16.69 -0.07 7.68
N ALA A 506 -16.24 -0.72 6.60
CA ALA A 506 -14.85 -0.62 6.15
C ALA A 506 -14.45 0.83 5.82
N LYS A 507 -15.32 1.59 5.15
CA LYS A 507 -15.10 3.02 4.88
C LYS A 507 -15.00 3.85 6.16
N THR A 508 -15.83 3.56 7.16
CA THR A 508 -15.73 4.23 8.47
C THR A 508 -14.40 3.90 9.13
N ILE A 509 -13.97 2.63 9.13
CA ILE A 509 -12.69 2.21 9.70
C ILE A 509 -11.51 2.94 9.02
N THR A 510 -11.47 2.96 7.69
CA THR A 510 -10.38 3.61 6.93
C THR A 510 -10.38 5.13 7.09
N SER A 511 -11.52 5.76 7.44
CA SER A 511 -11.59 7.19 7.73
C SER A 511 -11.05 7.58 9.12
N ILE A 512 -11.03 6.64 10.07
CA ILE A 512 -10.63 6.88 11.46
C ILE A 512 -9.13 6.65 11.66
N ILE A 513 -8.54 5.73 10.89
CA ILE A 513 -7.15 5.32 11.06
C ILE A 513 -6.20 6.52 10.90
N GLY A 514 -5.31 6.72 11.88
CA GLY A 514 -4.44 7.90 11.89
C GLY A 514 -3.05 7.68 11.29
N ASN A 515 -2.57 6.44 11.24
CA ASN A 515 -1.28 6.10 10.64
C ASN A 515 -1.47 5.00 9.60
N THR A 516 -0.90 5.20 8.42
CA THR A 516 -0.96 4.24 7.31
C THR A 516 0.44 4.02 6.78
N LEU A 517 0.87 2.76 6.74
CA LEU A 517 2.10 2.33 6.11
C LEU A 517 1.71 1.32 5.03
N SER A 518 2.18 1.55 3.81
CA SER A 518 1.95 0.63 2.70
C SER A 518 3.26 0.05 2.20
N GLY A 519 3.32 -1.27 2.11
CA GLY A 519 4.25 -1.98 1.23
C GLY A 519 3.67 -2.06 -0.18
N GLN A 520 3.92 -3.19 -0.85
CA GLN A 520 3.33 -3.46 -2.16
C GLN A 520 1.82 -3.65 -2.05
N ALA A 521 1.04 -2.77 -2.66
CA ALA A 521 -0.40 -2.93 -2.89
C ALA A 521 -0.67 -3.08 -4.39
N LYS A 522 -1.72 -3.82 -4.75
CA LYS A 522 -2.09 -4.12 -6.14
C LYS A 522 -3.55 -3.81 -6.46
N ALA A 523 -4.43 -3.84 -5.47
CA ALA A 523 -5.85 -3.59 -5.70
C ALA A 523 -6.07 -2.12 -6.07
N PRO A 524 -6.77 -1.80 -7.17
CA PRO A 524 -7.06 -0.41 -7.57
C PRO A 524 -7.69 0.39 -6.43
N GLU A 525 -8.65 -0.19 -5.71
CA GLU A 525 -9.33 0.46 -4.59
C GLU A 525 -8.37 0.82 -3.45
N THR A 526 -7.35 -0.01 -3.23
CA THR A 526 -6.33 0.26 -2.21
C THR A 526 -5.37 1.34 -2.66
N LEU A 527 -4.96 1.32 -3.94
CA LEU A 527 -4.09 2.34 -4.51
C LEU A 527 -4.77 3.71 -4.56
N ASP A 528 -6.04 3.76 -4.94
CA ASP A 528 -6.85 4.98 -4.98
C ASP A 528 -7.06 5.57 -3.59
N TRP A 529 -7.17 4.73 -2.54
CA TRP A 529 -7.27 5.21 -1.16
C TRP A 529 -5.94 5.71 -0.58
N LEU A 530 -4.80 5.20 -1.09
CA LEU A 530 -3.47 5.63 -0.65
C LEU A 530 -3.02 6.95 -1.29
N GLN A 531 -3.65 7.37 -2.40
CA GLN A 531 -3.44 8.67 -3.05
C GLN A 531 -4.23 9.77 -2.33
#